data_AF-A0A973D6E8-F1
#
_entry.id   AF-A0A973D6E8-F1
#
_cell.length_a   1.000
_cell.length_b   1.000
_cell.length_c   1.000
_cell.angle_alpha   90.00
_cell.angle_beta   90.00
_cell.angle_gamma   90.00
#
_symmetry.space_group_name_H-M   'P 1'
#
loop_
_entity.id
_entity.type
_entity.pdbx_description
1 polymer ?
#
loop_
_entity_poly.entity_id
_entity_poly.type
_entity_poly.pdbx_seq_one_letter_code
_entity_poly.pdbx_strand_id
1 'polypeptide(L)'
;YAHREDGAHGFYFHVMRTKLSAAGALDLLRDHPGQPDSALSLKRCIERLVIAGTAESVADQILAFRNEVGAFGTLLYTGHDWADPALARRSMELTANEVWPRIERAGLGTTLEVGAEKAGR
;
A
#
# COMPACT_ATOMS: atom_id res chain seq x y z
N TYR A 1 -7.90 4.68 -11.56
CA TYR A 1 -6.69 5.16 -12.27
C TYR A 1 -5.43 4.42 -11.82
N ALA A 2 -5.30 4.09 -10.52
CA ALA A 2 -4.10 3.44 -10.00
C ALA A 2 -3.81 2.03 -10.58
N HIS A 3 -4.85 1.25 -10.93
CA HIS A 3 -4.69 -0.11 -11.50
C HIS A 3 -4.46 -0.17 -13.02
N ARG A 4 -4.20 0.97 -13.65
CA ARG A 4 -3.96 1.01 -15.10
C ARG A 4 -2.51 0.64 -15.42
N GLU A 5 -2.30 -0.41 -16.21
CA GLU A 5 -0.96 -0.81 -16.68
C GLU A 5 -0.31 0.26 -17.57
N ASP A 6 -1.10 1.08 -18.26
CA ASP A 6 -0.65 2.23 -19.04
C ASP A 6 -0.55 3.54 -18.22
N GLY A 7 -0.79 3.48 -16.90
CA GLY A 7 -0.77 4.63 -15.99
C GLY A 7 0.54 4.78 -15.20
N ALA A 8 0.57 5.76 -14.28
CA ALA A 8 1.76 6.08 -13.48
C ALA A 8 2.33 4.89 -12.68
N HIS A 9 1.46 4.10 -12.04
CA HIS A 9 1.89 2.89 -11.32
C HIS A 9 2.42 1.82 -12.28
N GLY A 10 1.79 1.65 -13.44
CA GLY A 10 2.29 0.77 -14.49
C GLY A 10 3.69 1.13 -14.96
N PHE A 11 3.93 2.42 -15.20
CA PHE A 11 5.27 2.91 -15.52
C PHE A 11 6.28 2.67 -14.37
N TYR A 12 5.89 2.99 -13.13
CA TYR A 12 6.72 2.77 -11.94
C TYR A 12 7.16 1.30 -11.80
N PHE A 13 6.22 0.36 -11.83
CA PHE A 13 6.52 -1.07 -11.71
C PHE A 13 7.27 -1.61 -12.93
N HIS A 14 7.04 -1.08 -14.13
CA HIS A 14 7.86 -1.41 -15.30
C HIS A 14 9.33 -1.04 -15.08
N VAL A 15 9.60 0.21 -14.66
CA VAL A 15 10.97 0.68 -14.40
C VAL A 15 11.61 -0.10 -13.25
N MET A 16 10.88 -0.31 -12.15
CA MET A 16 11.38 -1.05 -10.99
C MET A 16 11.72 -2.50 -11.37
N ARG A 17 10.79 -3.22 -12.01
CA ARG A 17 11.02 -4.61 -12.44
C ARG A 17 12.21 -4.72 -13.40
N THR A 18 12.33 -3.80 -14.36
CA THR A 18 13.44 -3.79 -15.32
C THR A 18 14.78 -3.62 -14.60
N LYS A 19 14.87 -2.70 -13.64
CA LYS A 19 16.09 -2.46 -12.85
C LYS A 19 16.41 -3.62 -11.92
N LEU A 20 15.41 -4.18 -11.23
CA LEU A 20 15.60 -5.34 -10.35
C LEU A 20 16.02 -6.58 -11.13
N SER A 21 15.48 -6.79 -12.33
CA SER A 21 15.92 -7.86 -13.24
C SER A 21 17.39 -7.71 -13.62
N ALA A 22 17.79 -6.51 -14.08
CA ALA A 22 19.17 -6.23 -14.42
C ALA A 22 20.15 -6.40 -13.24
N ALA A 23 19.67 -6.17 -12.01
CA ALA A 23 20.45 -6.33 -10.77
C ALA A 23 20.39 -7.76 -10.17
N GLY A 24 19.66 -8.71 -10.77
CA GLY A 24 19.47 -10.05 -10.21
C GLY A 24 18.66 -10.09 -8.90
N ALA A 25 17.82 -9.08 -8.67
CA ALA A 25 17.09 -8.83 -7.42
C ALA A 25 15.56 -8.99 -7.55
N LEU A 26 15.08 -9.77 -8.53
CA LEU A 26 13.64 -10.02 -8.73
C LEU A 26 12.97 -10.74 -7.57
N ASP A 27 13.74 -11.39 -6.69
CA ASP A 27 13.23 -12.04 -5.49
C ASP A 27 12.45 -11.07 -4.59
N LEU A 28 12.74 -9.76 -4.64
CA LEU A 28 12.00 -8.72 -3.92
C LEU A 28 10.54 -8.57 -4.36
N LEU A 29 10.16 -9.09 -5.53
CA LEU A 29 8.79 -9.05 -6.05
C LEU A 29 8.07 -10.39 -5.93
N ARG A 30 8.70 -11.42 -5.35
CA ARG A 30 8.10 -12.74 -5.20
C ARG A 30 7.18 -12.80 -3.98
N ASP A 31 6.04 -13.49 -4.11
CA ASP A 31 5.17 -13.79 -2.97
C ASP A 31 5.75 -14.91 -2.09
N HIS A 32 6.50 -15.82 -2.70
CA HIS A 32 7.07 -16.99 -2.05
C HIS A 32 8.36 -17.43 -2.74
N PRO A 33 9.25 -18.17 -2.02
CA PRO A 33 10.44 -18.75 -2.62
C PRO A 33 10.10 -19.60 -3.86
N GLY A 34 10.92 -19.48 -4.90
CA GLY A 34 10.78 -20.27 -6.13
C GLY A 34 9.63 -19.89 -7.07
N GLN A 35 8.87 -18.82 -6.79
CA GLN A 35 7.90 -18.30 -7.76
C GLN A 35 8.62 -17.97 -9.09
N PRO A 36 8.12 -18.38 -10.27
CA PRO A 36 8.86 -18.15 -11.52
C PRO A 36 8.81 -16.68 -11.98
N ASP A 37 9.86 -16.21 -12.68
CA ASP A 37 9.96 -14.83 -13.18
C ASP A 37 8.83 -14.44 -14.13
N SER A 38 8.30 -15.41 -14.88
CA SER A 38 7.14 -15.20 -15.77
C SER A 38 5.87 -14.81 -15.01
N ALA A 39 5.75 -15.20 -13.74
CA ALA A 39 4.64 -14.82 -12.87
C ALA A 39 4.78 -13.41 -12.27
N LEU A 40 5.93 -12.73 -12.44
CA LEU A 40 6.16 -11.37 -11.93
C LEU A 40 5.63 -10.29 -12.87
N SER A 41 4.45 -10.49 -13.48
CA SER A 41 3.88 -9.58 -14.49
C SER A 41 3.64 -8.17 -13.94
N LEU A 42 3.58 -7.18 -14.84
CA LEU A 42 3.30 -5.79 -14.46
C LEU A 42 1.93 -5.68 -13.77
N LYS A 43 0.90 -6.23 -14.43
CA LYS A 43 -0.45 -6.38 -13.89
C LYS A 43 -0.45 -6.94 -12.46
N ARG A 44 0.25 -8.06 -12.23
CA ARG A 44 0.33 -8.67 -10.90
C ARG A 44 0.96 -7.74 -9.89
N CYS A 45 2.08 -7.08 -10.24
CA CYS A 45 2.76 -6.16 -9.32
C CYS A 45 1.80 -5.04 -8.88
N ILE A 46 1.04 -4.48 -9.82
CA ILE A 46 0.03 -3.46 -9.51
C ILE A 46 -1.07 -4.04 -8.61
N GLU A 47 -1.67 -5.17 -8.97
CA GLU A 47 -2.75 -5.81 -8.20
C GLU A 47 -2.33 -6.21 -6.78
N ARG A 48 -1.06 -6.55 -6.58
CA ARG A 48 -0.54 -7.06 -5.31
C ARG A 48 0.05 -5.97 -4.41
N LEU A 49 0.64 -4.94 -5.00
CA LEU A 49 1.46 -3.94 -4.28
C LEU A 49 0.81 -2.55 -4.24
N VAL A 50 -0.38 -2.37 -4.84
CA VAL A 50 -1.14 -1.12 -4.80
C VAL A 50 -2.48 -1.36 -4.12
N ILE A 51 -2.75 -0.60 -3.06
CA ILE A 51 -4.08 -0.51 -2.46
C ILE A 51 -4.86 0.57 -3.21
N ALA A 52 -5.91 0.19 -3.93
CA ALA A 52 -6.78 1.13 -4.63
C ALA A 52 -8.20 0.58 -4.76
N GLY A 53 -9.16 1.49 -4.94
CA GLY A 53 -10.57 1.15 -5.08
C GLY A 53 -11.49 2.31 -4.70
N THR A 54 -12.70 1.98 -4.25
CA THR A 54 -13.58 2.91 -3.55
C THR A 54 -13.03 3.20 -2.15
N ALA A 55 -13.49 4.28 -1.50
CA ALA A 55 -13.04 4.61 -0.14
C ALA A 55 -13.33 3.49 0.88
N GLU A 56 -14.43 2.76 0.69
CA GLU A 56 -14.77 1.58 1.49
C GLU A 56 -13.78 0.44 1.26
N SER A 57 -13.56 0.03 0.00
CA SER A 57 -12.63 -1.04 -0.33
C SER A 57 -11.20 -0.74 0.10
N VAL A 58 -10.75 0.51 0.01
CA VAL A 58 -9.42 0.92 0.48
C VAL A 58 -9.31 0.80 2.00
N ALA A 59 -10.34 1.20 2.76
CA ALA A 59 -10.36 1.04 4.21
C ALA A 59 -10.27 -0.44 4.60
N ASP A 60 -11.05 -1.30 3.94
CA ASP A 60 -11.05 -2.75 4.18
C ASP A 60 -9.69 -3.38 3.86
N GLN A 61 -9.06 -3.00 2.75
CA GLN A 61 -7.72 -3.47 2.38
C GLN A 61 -6.67 -3.07 3.42
N ILE A 62 -6.72 -1.83 3.94
CA ILE A 62 -5.78 -1.36 4.98
C ILE A 62 -5.98 -2.13 6.30
N LEU A 63 -7.24 -2.36 6.70
CA LEU A 63 -7.57 -3.14 7.89
C LEU A 63 -7.12 -4.60 7.74
N ALA A 64 -7.36 -5.21 6.59
CA ALA A 64 -6.91 -6.56 6.28
C ALA A 64 -5.37 -6.66 6.31
N PHE A 65 -4.68 -5.69 5.71
CA PHE A 65 -3.22 -5.62 5.75
C PHE A 65 -2.69 -5.51 7.18
N ARG A 66 -3.30 -4.68 8.02
CA ARG A 66 -2.94 -4.58 9.45
C ARG A 66 -3.15 -5.90 10.20
N ASN A 67 -4.20 -6.66 9.89
CA ASN A 67 -4.41 -7.97 10.50
C ASN A 67 -3.30 -8.96 10.12
N GLU A 68 -2.74 -8.83 8.91
CA GLU A 68 -1.64 -9.67 8.43
C GLU A 68 -0.28 -9.28 9.04
N VAL A 69 0.03 -7.99 9.10
CA VAL A 69 1.38 -7.51 9.48
C VAL A 69 1.49 -7.01 10.92
N GLY A 70 0.37 -6.89 11.62
CA GLY A 70 0.29 -6.30 12.96
C GLY A 70 0.07 -4.78 12.94
N ALA A 71 0.00 -4.22 14.14
CA ALA A 71 -0.26 -2.80 14.33
C ALA A 71 0.88 -1.91 13.83
N PHE A 72 0.55 -0.90 13.03
CA PHE A 72 1.45 0.20 12.68
C PHE A 72 0.85 1.55 13.11
N GLY A 73 1.73 2.52 13.40
CA GLY A 73 1.35 3.86 13.86
C GLY A 73 1.12 4.88 12.75
N THR A 74 1.67 4.65 11.55
CA THR A 74 1.58 5.61 10.44
C THR A 74 1.51 4.89 9.11
N LEU A 75 0.55 5.29 8.28
CA LEU A 75 0.47 4.88 6.88
C LEU A 75 1.07 5.98 6.00
N LEU A 76 2.19 5.68 5.34
CA LEU A 76 2.81 6.62 4.40
C LEU A 76 2.11 6.52 3.04
N TYR A 77 1.40 7.58 2.66
CA TYR A 77 0.75 7.68 1.35
C TYR A 77 1.76 8.04 0.26
N THR A 78 1.94 7.16 -0.72
CA THR A 78 2.85 7.39 -1.85
C THR A 78 2.10 7.97 -3.05
N GLY A 79 2.24 9.29 -3.27
CA GLY A 79 1.70 9.96 -4.45
C GLY A 79 2.64 9.81 -5.65
N HIS A 80 2.41 8.82 -6.50
CA HIS A 80 3.22 8.65 -7.71
C HIS A 80 2.95 9.76 -8.75
N ASP A 81 4.02 10.46 -9.12
CA ASP A 81 4.26 11.29 -10.32
C ASP A 81 3.23 12.35 -10.74
N TRP A 82 2.11 12.52 -10.01
CA TRP A 82 1.07 13.52 -10.31
C TRP A 82 0.60 13.52 -11.77
N ALA A 83 0.67 12.37 -12.45
CA ALA A 83 0.38 12.26 -13.89
C ALA A 83 -1.04 12.75 -14.25
N ASP A 84 -2.00 12.56 -13.34
CA ASP A 84 -3.27 13.29 -13.33
C ASP A 84 -3.42 14.00 -11.98
N PRO A 85 -3.16 15.32 -11.92
CA PRO A 85 -3.18 16.04 -10.65
C PRO A 85 -4.57 16.14 -10.02
N ALA A 86 -5.63 16.15 -10.84
CA ALA A 86 -6.98 16.24 -10.33
C ALA A 86 -7.38 14.93 -9.64
N LEU A 87 -7.07 13.79 -10.27
CA LEU A 87 -7.30 12.48 -9.65
C LEU A 87 -6.41 12.26 -8.42
N ALA A 88 -5.15 12.69 -8.46
CA ALA A 88 -4.26 12.56 -7.31
C ALA A 88 -4.76 13.36 -6.09
N ARG A 89 -5.17 14.63 -6.27
CA ARG A 89 -5.78 15.43 -5.19
C ARG A 89 -7.07 14.77 -4.68
N ARG A 90 -7.95 14.34 -5.59
CA ARG A 90 -9.20 13.69 -5.20
C ARG A 90 -8.96 12.42 -4.39
N SER A 91 -7.94 11.63 -4.72
CA SER A 91 -7.55 10.45 -3.97
C SER A 91 -7.08 10.79 -2.55
N MET A 92 -6.28 11.84 -2.40
CA MET A 92 -5.84 12.32 -1.08
C MET A 92 -7.02 12.86 -0.24
N GLU A 93 -7.92 13.64 -0.85
CA GLU A 93 -9.15 14.12 -0.20
C GLU A 93 -10.04 12.98 0.28
N LEU A 94 -10.24 11.95 -0.55
CA LEU A 94 -10.99 10.75 -0.18
C LEU A 94 -10.28 9.99 0.94
N THR A 95 -8.96 9.89 0.89
CA THR A 95 -8.19 9.21 1.94
C THR A 95 -8.39 9.91 3.29
N ALA A 96 -8.27 11.24 3.32
CA ALA A 96 -8.40 12.04 4.54
C ALA A 96 -9.83 12.09 5.08
N ASN A 97 -10.83 12.32 4.21
CA ASN A 97 -12.20 12.60 4.64
C ASN A 97 -13.10 11.36 4.68
N GLU A 98 -12.71 10.27 4.00
CA GLU A 98 -13.55 9.09 3.85
C GLU A 98 -12.88 7.81 4.34
N VAL A 99 -11.67 7.50 3.89
CA VAL A 99 -10.98 6.25 4.25
C VAL A 99 -10.58 6.26 5.73
N TRP A 100 -9.86 7.29 6.17
CA TRP A 100 -9.33 7.35 7.52
C TRP A 100 -10.42 7.33 8.60
N PRO A 101 -11.54 8.08 8.48
CA PRO A 101 -12.64 7.97 9.44
C PRO A 101 -13.29 6.58 9.50
N ARG A 102 -13.31 5.82 8.40
CA ARG A 102 -13.84 4.43 8.38
C ARG A 102 -12.92 3.51 9.19
N ILE A 103 -11.61 3.67 8.98
CA ILE A 103 -10.54 3.00 9.72
C ILE A 103 -10.65 3.27 11.23
N GLU A 104 -10.82 4.53 11.64
CA GLU A 104 -10.97 4.89 13.06
C GLU A 104 -12.21 4.25 13.68
N ARG A 105 -13.35 4.27 12.98
CA ARG A 105 -14.59 3.62 13.43
C ARG A 105 -14.47 2.10 13.58
N ALA A 106 -13.63 1.47 12.76
CA ALA A 106 -13.36 0.03 12.85
C ALA A 106 -12.47 -0.34 14.06
N GLY A 107 -12.11 0.62 14.91
CA GLY A 107 -11.37 0.37 16.14
C GLY A 107 -9.88 0.64 16.04
N LEU A 108 -9.42 1.33 14.99
CA LEU A 108 -8.08 1.93 14.94
C LEU A 108 -8.02 3.24 15.73
N GLY A 109 -8.72 3.31 16.86
CA GLY A 109 -8.40 4.28 17.89
C GLY A 109 -6.95 4.07 18.28
N THR A 110 -6.16 5.14 18.26
CA THR A 110 -4.77 5.17 18.74
C THR A 110 -4.70 4.61 20.16
N THR A 111 -4.51 3.29 20.31
CA THR A 111 -4.00 2.73 21.54
C THR A 111 -2.51 3.04 21.56
N LEU A 112 -2.18 4.26 21.98
CA LEU A 112 -0.90 4.51 22.61
C LEU A 112 -0.94 3.75 23.93
N GLU A 113 -0.48 2.51 23.93
CA GLU A 113 -0.04 1.88 25.17
C GLU A 113 1.21 2.66 25.62
N VAL A 114 0.99 3.75 26.36
CA VAL A 114 2.04 4.31 27.20
C VAL A 114 2.33 3.22 28.21
N GLY A 115 3.44 2.51 28.02
CA GLY A 115 3.96 1.56 28.97
C GLY A 115 4.08 2.24 30.33
N ALA A 116 3.10 2.00 31.20
CA ALA A 116 3.19 2.39 32.59
C ALA A 116 4.23 1.46 33.22
N GLU A 117 5.48 1.91 33.21
CA GLU A 117 6.54 1.31 34.01
C GLU A 117 6.20 1.56 35.49
N LYS A 118 5.47 0.61 36.07
CA LYS A 118 5.47 0.41 37.52
C LYS A 118 6.59 -0.56 37.86
N ALA A 119 7.70 -0.03 38.36
CA ALA A 119 8.57 -0.78 39.25
C ALA A 119 9.26 0.20 40.21
N GLY A 120 8.61 0.45 41.34
CA GLY A 120 9.34 0.82 42.54
C GLY A 120 10.00 -0.43 43.13
N ARG A 121 11.29 -0.36 43.40
CA ARG A 121 11.85 -0.33 44.77
C ARG A 121 13.31 0.09 44.73
#